data_AF-A0A852J5T5-F1
#
_entry.id   AF-A0A852J5T5-F1
#
_cell.length_a   1.000
_cell.length_b   1.000
_cell.length_c   1.000
_cell.angle_alpha   90.00
_cell.angle_beta   90.00
_cell.angle_gamma   90.00
#
_symmetry.space_group_name_H-M   'P 1'
#
loop_
_entity.id
_entity.type
_entity.pdbx_description
1 polymer ?
#
loop_
_entity_poly.entity_id
_entity_poly.type
_entity_poly.pdbx_seq_one_letter_code
_entity_poly.pdbx_strand_id
1 'polypeptide(L)'
;YAWDAHEEYLFRAMVAFAMRRYSSKSMTQISNVLLCNVTGRVSFWFVVTESSQNLTTVPGREVEAAIRLTRHRINSAFLLSDKTLQFLKIPSTLSPPVEPSTPVWLIVFGVVLCLVVAAIVFLIVGGIRQRKR
;
A
#
# COMPACT_ATOMS: atom_id res chain seq x y z
N TYR A 1 11.28 -7.15 11.35
CA TYR A 1 11.61 -8.53 11.77
C TYR A 1 12.66 -9.09 10.82
N ALA A 2 13.32 -10.19 11.17
CA ALA A 2 14.32 -10.83 10.32
C ALA A 2 13.62 -11.76 9.31
N TRP A 3 14.07 -11.75 8.05
CA TRP A 3 13.57 -12.67 7.04
C TRP A 3 14.36 -13.97 7.11
N ASP A 4 13.73 -15.04 7.60
CA ASP A 4 14.34 -16.35 7.80
C ASP A 4 13.56 -17.46 7.06
N ALA A 5 13.95 -18.72 7.26
CA ALA A 5 13.30 -19.87 6.64
C ALA A 5 11.81 -20.02 7.03
N HIS A 6 11.40 -19.52 8.20
CA HIS A 6 10.01 -19.55 8.64
C HIS A 6 9.18 -18.51 7.88
N GLU A 7 9.72 -17.30 7.69
CA GLU A 7 9.08 -16.26 6.87
C GLU A 7 9.00 -16.67 5.40
N GLU A 8 10.04 -17.32 4.86
CA GLU A 8 9.98 -17.91 3.51
C GLU A 8 8.89 -18.97 3.39
N TYR A 9 8.77 -19.86 4.39
CA TYR A 9 7.72 -20.87 4.41
C TYR A 9 6.33 -20.24 4.47
N LEU A 10 6.15 -19.24 5.34
CA LEU A 10 4.91 -18.47 5.43
C LEU A 10 4.58 -17.79 4.10
N PHE A 11 5.57 -17.24 3.40
CA PHE A 11 5.38 -16.60 2.10
C PHE A 11 4.91 -17.62 1.06
N ARG A 12 5.57 -18.78 0.97
CA ARG A 12 5.15 -19.87 0.08
C ARG A 12 3.72 -20.32 0.39
N ALA A 13 3.36 -20.42 1.66
CA ALA A 13 2.01 -20.77 2.09
C ALA A 13 0.97 -19.72 1.68
N MET A 14 1.29 -18.44 1.82
CA MET A 14 0.41 -17.33 1.41
C MET A 14 0.22 -17.27 -0.10
N VAL A 15 1.26 -17.53 -0.90
CA VAL A 15 1.16 -17.63 -2.36
C VAL A 15 0.32 -18.85 -2.75
N ALA A 16 0.55 -20.02 -2.15
CA ALA A 16 -0.26 -21.22 -2.41
C ALA A 16 -1.73 -20.99 -2.05
N PHE A 17 -2.01 -20.31 -0.93
CA PHE A 17 -3.35 -19.89 -0.53
C PHE A 17 -3.99 -18.95 -1.59
N ALA A 18 -3.25 -17.95 -2.07
CA ALA A 18 -3.71 -17.03 -3.11
C ALA A 18 -4.14 -17.77 -4.38
N MET A 19 -3.31 -18.72 -4.82
CA MET A 19 -3.57 -19.52 -6.00
C MET A 19 -4.81 -20.41 -5.86
N ARG A 20 -4.98 -21.07 -4.69
CA ARG A 20 -6.18 -21.86 -4.38
C ARG A 20 -7.45 -21.01 -4.36
N ARG A 21 -7.36 -19.80 -3.80
CA ARG A 21 -8.48 -18.85 -3.71
C ARG A 21 -8.93 -18.37 -5.09
N TYR A 22 -7.98 -18.15 -6.00
CA TYR A 22 -8.23 -17.60 -7.32
C TYR A 22 -8.74 -18.63 -8.32
N SER A 23 -8.09 -19.79 -8.42
CA SER A 23 -8.37 -20.76 -9.48
C SER A 23 -9.43 -21.79 -9.10
N SER A 24 -9.88 -21.82 -7.83
CA SER A 24 -10.70 -22.90 -7.23
C SER A 24 -10.11 -24.32 -7.41
N LYS A 25 -8.91 -24.43 -8.00
CA LYS A 25 -8.09 -25.64 -8.07
C LYS A 25 -7.50 -25.89 -6.68
N SER A 26 -8.03 -26.90 -6.00
CA SER A 26 -7.67 -27.30 -4.63
C SER A 26 -6.24 -27.81 -4.47
N MET A 27 -5.49 -27.99 -5.57
CA MET A 27 -4.27 -28.80 -5.59
C MET A 27 -2.95 -28.02 -5.51
N THR A 28 -2.96 -26.68 -5.50
CA THR A 28 -1.70 -25.92 -5.37
C THR A 28 -1.09 -26.16 -3.99
N GLN A 29 0.02 -26.88 -3.89
CA GLN A 29 0.72 -27.13 -2.63
C GLN A 29 1.81 -26.08 -2.38
N ILE A 30 2.29 -25.99 -1.15
CA ILE A 30 3.39 -25.08 -0.76
C ILE A 30 4.66 -25.42 -1.53
N SER A 31 4.90 -26.71 -1.79
CA SER A 31 6.00 -27.24 -2.61
C SER A 31 6.00 -26.73 -4.05
N ASN A 32 4.84 -26.28 -4.54
CA ASN A 32 4.70 -25.77 -5.91
C ASN A 32 5.15 -24.31 -6.03
N VAL A 33 5.44 -23.65 -4.90
CA VAL A 33 5.95 -22.28 -4.88
C VAL A 33 7.46 -22.33 -4.68
N LEU A 34 8.18 -22.04 -5.76
CA LEU A 34 9.63 -22.03 -5.81
C LEU A 34 10.12 -20.61 -5.60
N LEU A 35 11.00 -20.40 -4.62
CA LEU A 35 11.72 -19.13 -4.44
C LEU A 35 13.10 -19.26 -5.09
N CYS A 36 13.48 -18.24 -5.85
CA CYS A 36 14.73 -18.17 -6.59
C CYS A 36 15.47 -16.88 -6.24
N ASN A 37 16.78 -16.99 -6.04
CA ASN A 37 17.68 -15.84 -5.86
C ASN A 37 17.30 -14.91 -4.70
N VAL A 38 17.20 -15.45 -3.48
CA VAL A 38 16.94 -14.69 -2.25
C VAL A 38 18.18 -13.88 -1.88
N THR A 39 18.05 -12.55 -1.85
CA THR A 39 19.13 -11.63 -1.48
C THR A 39 19.04 -11.18 -0.02
N GLY A 40 20.16 -10.69 0.53
CA GLY A 40 20.19 -10.14 1.90
C GLY A 40 19.35 -8.86 2.11
N ARG A 41 18.91 -8.19 1.04
CA ARG A 41 17.93 -7.09 1.10
C ARG A 41 16.48 -7.58 0.99
N VAL A 42 16.25 -8.90 1.07
CA VAL A 42 14.94 -9.55 0.95
C VAL A 42 14.29 -9.22 -0.40
N SER A 43 15.01 -9.54 -1.47
CA SER A 43 14.45 -9.58 -2.83
C SER A 43 14.64 -10.98 -3.40
N PHE A 44 13.62 -11.48 -4.07
CA PHE A 44 13.63 -12.79 -4.72
C PHE A 44 12.60 -12.84 -5.84
N TRP A 45 12.81 -13.78 -6.75
CA TRP A 45 11.81 -14.15 -7.74
C TRP A 45 11.09 -15.40 -7.23
N PHE A 46 9.83 -15.56 -7.59
CA PHE A 46 9.11 -16.79 -7.30
C PHE A 46 8.34 -17.29 -8.52
N VAL A 47 8.18 -18.61 -8.58
CA VAL A 47 7.48 -19.30 -9.66
C VAL A 47 6.48 -20.25 -9.03
N VAL A 48 5.30 -20.35 -9.65
CA VAL A 48 4.24 -21.27 -9.24
C VAL A 48 4.09 -22.36 -10.28
N THR A 49 4.12 -23.61 -9.86
CA THR A 49 3.87 -24.79 -10.72
C THR A 49 2.52 -25.43 -10.41
N GLU A 50 1.95 -26.15 -11.38
CA GLU A 50 0.63 -26.76 -11.24
C GLU A 50 0.69 -28.15 -10.57
N SER A 51 1.73 -28.93 -10.85
CA SER A 51 1.96 -30.26 -10.26
C SER A 51 3.42 -30.43 -9.84
N SER A 52 3.65 -31.23 -8.80
CA SER A 52 4.99 -31.65 -8.39
C SER A 52 5.60 -32.68 -9.35
N GLN A 53 4.77 -33.36 -10.14
CA GLN A 53 5.19 -34.43 -11.07
C GLN A 53 5.45 -33.91 -12.49
N ASN A 54 4.61 -33.00 -12.97
CA ASN A 54 4.78 -32.32 -14.26
C ASN A 54 5.03 -30.85 -13.97
N LEU A 55 6.25 -30.37 -14.25
CA LEU A 55 6.70 -29.00 -14.00
C LEU A 55 6.05 -27.97 -14.96
N THR A 56 4.74 -28.05 -15.17
CA THR A 56 4.00 -27.04 -15.92
C THR A 56 3.93 -25.77 -15.06
N THR A 57 4.53 -24.70 -15.58
CA THR A 57 4.56 -23.41 -14.91
C THR A 57 3.23 -22.69 -15.15
N VAL A 58 2.64 -22.17 -14.08
CA VAL A 58 1.40 -21.40 -14.17
C VAL A 58 1.70 -20.07 -14.88
N PRO A 59 0.86 -19.64 -15.85
CA PRO A 59 1.04 -18.36 -16.52
C PRO A 59 1.11 -17.19 -15.52
N GLY A 60 2.09 -16.31 -15.70
CA GLY A 60 2.31 -15.18 -14.78
C GLY A 60 1.09 -14.27 -14.59
N ARG A 61 0.23 -14.14 -15.61
CA ARG A 61 -1.04 -13.37 -15.55
C ARG A 61 -2.02 -13.93 -14.51
N GLU A 62 -2.07 -15.24 -14.35
CA GLU A 62 -2.96 -15.90 -13.37
C GLU A 62 -2.41 -15.74 -11.96
N VAL A 63 -1.09 -15.86 -11.81
CA VAL A 63 -0.39 -15.59 -10.55
C VAL A 63 -0.59 -14.13 -10.14
N GLU A 64 -0.42 -13.19 -11.06
CA GLU A 64 -0.66 -11.77 -10.82
C GLU A 64 -2.09 -11.50 -10.36
N ALA A 65 -3.09 -12.07 -11.04
CA ALA A 65 -4.48 -11.91 -10.67
C ALA A 65 -4.79 -12.51 -9.29
N ALA A 66 -4.22 -13.67 -8.96
CA ALA A 66 -4.36 -14.32 -7.66
C ALA A 66 -3.76 -13.50 -6.52
N ILE A 67 -2.54 -13.00 -6.71
CA ILE A 67 -1.86 -12.13 -5.74
C ILE A 67 -2.61 -10.82 -5.57
N ARG A 68 -3.10 -10.21 -6.68
CA ARG A 68 -3.90 -8.98 -6.61
C ARG A 68 -5.18 -9.17 -5.81
N LEU A 69 -5.88 -10.30 -5.98
CA LEU A 69 -7.10 -10.63 -5.23
C LEU A 69 -6.86 -10.76 -3.72
N THR A 70 -5.69 -11.27 -3.33
CA THR A 70 -5.37 -11.60 -1.93
C THR A 70 -4.33 -10.67 -1.30
N ARG A 71 -3.97 -9.57 -2.00
CA ARG A 71 -2.93 -8.60 -1.64
C ARG A 71 -3.06 -8.11 -0.20
N HIS A 72 -4.27 -7.70 0.21
CA HIS A 72 -4.54 -7.22 1.57
C HIS A 72 -4.19 -8.26 2.63
N ARG A 73 -4.50 -9.54 2.39
CA ARG A 73 -4.31 -10.62 3.35
C ARG A 73 -2.85 -11.03 3.45
N ILE A 74 -2.13 -11.03 2.32
CA ILE A 74 -0.67 -11.22 2.27
C ILE A 74 0.01 -10.12 3.10
N ASN A 75 -0.31 -8.86 2.82
CA ASN A 75 0.20 -7.71 3.55
C ASN A 75 -0.06 -7.81 5.06
N SER A 76 -1.30 -8.12 5.46
CA SER A 76 -1.66 -8.32 6.86
C SER A 76 -0.88 -9.46 7.53
N ALA A 77 -0.64 -10.57 6.85
CA ALA A 77 0.11 -11.71 7.40
C ALA A 77 1.55 -11.35 7.75
N PHE A 78 2.17 -10.46 6.97
CA PHE A 78 3.54 -9.99 7.18
C PHE A 78 3.63 -8.67 7.96
N LEU A 79 2.49 -8.09 8.36
CA LEU A 79 2.41 -6.73 8.93
C LEU A 79 3.09 -5.68 8.02
N LEU A 80 2.99 -5.88 6.71
CA LEU A 80 3.54 -5.00 5.68
C LEU A 80 2.41 -4.27 4.93
N SER A 81 2.75 -3.16 4.28
CA SER A 81 1.86 -2.40 3.41
C SER A 81 2.26 -2.56 1.94
N ASP A 82 1.42 -2.13 1.00
CA ASP A 82 1.76 -2.15 -0.44
C ASP A 82 3.03 -1.34 -0.79
N LYS A 83 3.44 -0.42 0.10
CA LYS A 83 4.69 0.35 -0.07
C LYS A 83 5.93 -0.45 0.36
N THR A 84 5.80 -1.30 1.37
CA THR A 84 6.91 -2.07 1.95
C THR A 84 7.02 -3.47 1.37
N LEU A 85 5.91 -4.05 0.89
CA LEU A 85 5.87 -5.30 0.14
C LEU A 85 5.41 -5.02 -1.29
N GLN A 86 6.38 -4.97 -2.19
CA GLN A 86 6.16 -4.63 -3.59
C GLN A 86 6.29 -5.87 -4.48
N PHE A 87 5.34 -6.04 -5.38
CA PHE A 87 5.42 -6.97 -6.50
C PHE A 87 5.65 -6.15 -7.76
N LEU A 88 6.83 -6.24 -8.38
CA LEU A 88 7.29 -5.34 -9.45
C LEU A 88 6.34 -5.24 -10.66
N LYS A 89 5.62 -6.33 -10.98
CA LYS A 89 4.67 -6.36 -12.11
C LYS A 89 3.22 -6.11 -11.71
N ILE A 90 2.90 -6.04 -10.42
CA ILE A 90 1.53 -5.96 -9.92
C ILE A 90 1.32 -4.60 -9.26
N PRO A 91 0.53 -3.69 -9.86
CA PRO A 91 0.31 -2.35 -9.32
C PRO A 91 -0.29 -2.41 -7.91
N SER A 92 0.00 -1.38 -7.10
CA SER A 92 -0.52 -1.27 -5.74
C SER A 92 -2.04 -1.23 -5.72
N THR A 93 -2.65 -1.90 -4.74
CA THR A 93 -4.10 -1.87 -4.51
C THR A 93 -4.53 -0.71 -3.61
N LEU A 94 -3.59 -0.05 -2.93
CA LEU A 94 -3.87 1.18 -2.18
C LEU A 94 -4.40 2.26 -3.12
N SER A 95 -5.55 2.83 -2.76
CA SER A 95 -5.99 4.11 -3.29
C SER A 95 -4.88 5.15 -3.09
N PRO A 96 -4.69 6.07 -4.04
CA PRO A 96 -3.78 7.19 -3.83
C PRO A 96 -4.12 7.89 -2.51
N PRO A 97 -3.12 8.45 -1.79
CA PRO A 97 -3.38 9.22 -0.58
C PRO A 97 -4.49 10.22 -0.85
N VAL A 98 -5.49 10.28 0.04
CA VAL A 98 -6.57 11.26 -0.08
C VAL A 98 -5.93 12.64 0.02
N GLU A 99 -5.84 13.33 -1.12
CA GLU A 99 -5.45 14.72 -1.13
C GLU A 99 -6.59 15.53 -0.50
N PRO A 100 -6.31 16.39 0.49
CA PRO A 100 -7.33 17.23 1.08
C PRO A 100 -7.94 18.10 -0.03
N SER A 101 -9.28 18.18 -0.06
CA SER A 101 -10.04 18.93 -1.07
C SER A 101 -9.72 20.42 -1.07
N THR A 102 -9.11 20.94 0.00
CA THR A 102 -8.57 22.30 0.07
C THR A 102 -7.12 22.29 0.57
N PRO A 103 -6.21 23.05 -0.06
CA PRO A 103 -4.85 23.20 0.43
C PRO A 103 -4.85 23.86 1.82
N VAL A 104 -4.10 23.28 2.77
CA VAL A 104 -4.01 23.78 4.17
C VAL A 104 -3.57 25.24 4.22
N TRP A 105 -2.65 25.65 3.35
CA TRP A 105 -2.17 27.03 3.28
C TRP A 105 -3.28 28.05 2.96
N LEU A 106 -4.30 27.65 2.19
CA LEU A 106 -5.43 28.51 1.83
C LEU A 106 -6.31 28.81 3.04
N ILE A 107 -6.48 27.84 3.95
CA ILE A 107 -7.16 28.02 5.25
C ILE A 107 -6.37 29.01 6.12
N VAL A 108 -5.06 28.80 6.24
CA VAL A 108 -4.18 29.68 7.03
C VAL A 108 -4.22 31.11 6.50
N PHE A 109 -4.13 31.29 5.18
CA PHE A 109 -4.23 32.60 4.53
C PHE A 109 -5.56 33.30 4.86
N GLY A 110 -6.69 32.60 4.76
CA GLY A 110 -8.01 33.15 5.06
C GLY A 110 -8.14 33.66 6.50
N VAL A 111 -7.64 32.90 7.48
CA VAL A 111 -7.67 33.30 8.90
C VAL A 111 -6.81 34.54 9.14
N VAL A 112 -5.59 34.58 8.62
CA VAL A 112 -4.69 35.73 8.77
C VAL A 112 -5.27 36.98 8.13
N LEU A 113 -5.84 36.86 6.93
CA LEU A 113 -6.48 37.98 6.24
C LEU A 113 -7.66 38.55 7.05
N CYS A 114 -8.51 37.70 7.60
CA CYS A 114 -9.63 38.13 8.45
C CYS A 114 -9.16 38.87 9.71
N LEU A 115 -8.11 38.38 10.39
CA LEU A 115 -7.55 39.04 11.58
C LEU A 115 -6.95 40.41 11.24
N VAL A 116 -6.22 40.51 10.13
CA VAL A 116 -5.62 41.77 9.67
C VAL A 116 -6.71 42.79 9.32
N VAL A 117 -7.74 42.39 8.59
CA VAL A 117 -8.87 43.28 8.26
C VAL A 117 -9.60 43.73 9.53
N ALA A 118 -9.88 42.83 10.46
CA ALA A 118 -10.51 43.18 11.73
C ALA A 118 -9.67 44.17 12.54
N ALA A 119 -8.35 43.98 12.59
CA ALA A 119 -7.43 44.89 13.27
C ALA A 119 -7.42 46.28 12.61
N ILE A 120 -7.37 46.35 11.28
CA ILE A 120 -7.42 47.62 10.54
C ILE A 120 -8.73 48.36 10.81
N VAL A 121 -9.87 47.67 10.72
CA VAL A 121 -11.20 48.27 10.99
C VAL A 121 -11.27 48.78 12.43
N PHE A 122 -10.79 48.00 13.40
CA PHE A 122 -10.75 48.40 14.80
C PHE A 122 -9.91 49.67 15.01
N LEU A 123 -8.72 49.75 14.39
CA LEU A 123 -7.85 50.92 14.47
C LEU A 123 -8.50 52.16 13.84
N ILE A 124 -9.15 52.03 12.69
CA ILE A 124 -9.83 53.15 12.01
C ILE A 124 -10.97 53.68 12.88
N VAL A 125 -11.86 52.78 13.36
CA VAL A 125 -13.01 53.17 14.19
C VAL A 125 -12.54 53.76 15.53
N GLY A 126 -11.51 53.16 16.14
CA GLY A 126 -10.87 53.66 17.35
C GLY A 126 -10.32 55.07 17.16
N GLY A 127 -9.54 55.29 16.09
CA GLY A 127 -8.98 56.60 15.77
C GLY A 127 -10.05 57.67 15.52
N ILE A 128 -11.13 57.34 14.81
CA ILE A 128 -12.25 58.26 14.59
C ILE A 128 -12.97 58.60 15.90
N ARG A 129 -13.22 57.60 16.75
CA ARG A 129 -13.86 57.82 18.07
C ARG A 129 -13.00 58.69 18.99
N GLN A 130 -11.70 58.46 19.00
CA GLN A 130 -10.76 59.20 19.84
C GLN A 130 -10.62 60.66 19.41
N ARG A 131 -10.83 60.97 18.13
CA ARG A 131 -10.84 62.35 17.60
C ARG A 131 -12.14 63.10 17.85
N LYS A 132 -13.25 62.39 18.09
CA LYS A 132 -14.57 62.97 18.39
C LYS A 132 -14.82 63.19 19.89
N ARG A 133 -13.94 62.67 20.75
CA ARG A 133 -13.96 62.87 22.20
C ARG A 133 -13.00 63.99 22.58
#